data_AF-A0A8T5TS81-F1
#
_entry.id   AF-A0A8T5TS81-F1
#
_cell.length_a   1.000
_cell.length_b   1.000
_cell.length_c   1.000
_cell.angle_alpha   90.00
_cell.angle_beta   90.00
_cell.angle_gamma   90.00
#
_symmetry.space_group_name_H-M   'P 1'
#
loop_
_entity.id
_entity.type
_entity.pdbx_description
1 polymer ?
#
loop_
_entity_poly.entity_id
_entity_poly.type
_entity_poly.pdbx_seq_one_letter_code
_entity_poly.pdbx_strand_id
1 'polypeptide(L)'
;MSNNNDNYELDYYLSIIDFFQNQDTNRETTEIWRNKSFIQLMKVLKRTRNKEFVKNAIILLLSLFDETPPDIYNGRGIEVHSLTNSDKLSYVNLLKSEFANDIPN
;
A
#
# COMPACT_ATOMS: atom_id res chain seq x y z
N MET A 1 32.78 0.85 1.16
CA MET A 1 31.78 0.43 2.17
C MET A 1 30.46 1.11 1.81
N SER A 2 29.35 0.37 1.91
CA SER A 2 27.98 0.63 1.40
C SER A 2 27.54 2.10 1.31
N ASN A 3 27.34 2.62 0.10
CA ASN A 3 26.61 3.89 -0.12
C ASN A 3 25.85 3.95 -1.47
N ASN A 4 25.94 2.92 -2.33
CA ASN A 4 25.34 2.98 -3.68
C ASN A 4 23.97 2.28 -3.79
N ASN A 5 23.65 1.33 -2.91
CA ASN A 5 22.37 0.60 -2.98
C ASN A 5 21.22 1.41 -2.35
N ASP A 6 21.47 2.07 -1.21
CA ASP A 6 20.43 2.78 -0.46
C ASP A 6 19.91 4.01 -1.23
N ASN A 7 20.79 4.66 -2.00
CA ASN A 7 20.39 5.75 -2.90
C ASN A 7 19.46 5.28 -4.02
N TYR A 8 19.73 4.12 -4.63
CA TYR A 8 18.91 3.61 -5.73
C TYR A 8 17.49 3.24 -5.31
N GLU A 9 17.35 2.65 -4.12
CA GLU A 9 16.04 2.29 -3.54
C GLU A 9 15.22 3.54 -3.21
N LEU A 10 15.85 4.53 -2.57
CA LEU A 10 15.21 5.80 -2.25
C LEU A 10 14.79 6.56 -3.51
N ASP A 11 15.67 6.66 -4.51
CA ASP A 11 15.37 7.32 -5.79
C ASP A 11 14.17 6.66 -6.49
N TYR A 12 14.06 5.34 -6.40
CA TYR A 12 12.92 4.62 -6.97
C TYR A 12 11.62 4.95 -6.22
N TYR A 13 11.63 4.99 -4.89
CA TYR A 13 10.45 5.38 -4.11
C TYR A 13 10.02 6.82 -4.36
N LEU A 14 10.97 7.75 -4.47
CA LEU A 14 10.69 9.14 -4.83
C LEU A 14 10.06 9.22 -6.21
N SER A 15 10.54 8.45 -7.19
CA SER A 15 9.93 8.42 -8.54
C SER A 15 8.47 7.94 -8.53
N ILE A 16 8.11 7.03 -7.62
CA ILE A 16 6.72 6.57 -7.46
C ILE A 16 5.85 7.70 -6.89
N ILE A 17 6.34 8.37 -5.84
CA ILE A 17 5.62 9.45 -5.17
C ILE A 17 5.44 10.63 -6.13
N ASP A 18 6.48 11.03 -6.85
CA ASP A 18 6.44 12.12 -7.82
C ASP A 18 5.43 11.83 -8.93
N PHE A 19 5.39 10.60 -9.45
CA PHE A 19 4.41 10.24 -10.48
C PHE A 19 2.97 10.30 -9.93
N PHE A 20 2.75 9.83 -8.71
CA PHE A 20 1.42 9.87 -8.07
C PHE A 20 0.93 11.29 -7.76
N GLN A 21 1.82 12.17 -7.30
CA GLN A 21 1.46 13.56 -6.95
C GLN A 21 1.17 14.42 -8.18
N ASN A 22 1.72 14.07 -9.34
CA ASN A 22 1.42 14.72 -10.62
C ASN A 22 0.06 14.24 -11.18
N GLN A 23 -1.02 14.64 -10.49
CA GLN A 23 -2.43 14.21 -10.69
C GLN A 23 -3.06 14.57 -12.05
N ASP A 24 -2.29 15.05 -13.02
CA ASP A 24 -2.78 15.40 -14.37
C ASP A 24 -2.74 14.21 -15.36
N THR A 25 -2.52 12.99 -14.85
CA THR A 25 -2.37 11.80 -15.68
C THR A 25 -3.71 11.08 -15.89
N ASN A 26 -4.11 10.96 -17.16
CA ASN A 26 -5.25 10.13 -17.59
C ASN A 26 -5.08 8.69 -17.07
N ARG A 27 -6.19 8.02 -16.71
CA ARG A 27 -6.24 6.63 -16.23
C ARG A 27 -5.37 5.67 -17.06
N GLU A 28 -5.40 5.81 -18.38
CA GLU A 28 -4.59 5.00 -19.29
C GLU A 28 -3.08 5.20 -19.08
N THR A 29 -2.63 6.44 -18.86
CA THR A 29 -1.22 6.75 -18.60
C THR A 29 -0.77 6.17 -17.26
N THR A 30 -1.64 6.23 -16.25
CA THR A 30 -1.41 5.64 -14.93
C THR A 30 -1.27 4.12 -15.00
N GLU A 31 -2.16 3.43 -15.73
CA GLU A 31 -2.09 1.98 -15.92
C GLU A 31 -0.82 1.57 -16.68
N ILE A 32 -0.45 2.29 -17.74
CA ILE A 32 0.78 2.04 -18.51
C ILE A 32 2.01 2.21 -17.61
N TRP A 33 2.06 3.28 -16.82
CA TRP A 33 3.20 3.54 -15.94
C TRP A 33 3.30 2.47 -14.86
N ARG A 34 2.20 2.11 -14.20
CA ARG A 34 2.15 1.03 -13.20
C ARG A 34 2.68 -0.30 -13.76
N ASN A 35 2.23 -0.68 -14.94
CA ASN A 35 2.68 -1.91 -15.60
C ASN A 35 4.19 -1.87 -15.91
N LYS A 36 4.72 -0.72 -16.36
CA LYS A 36 6.16 -0.53 -16.59
C LYS A 36 6.96 -0.64 -15.29
N SER A 37 6.47 -0.07 -14.20
CA SER A 37 7.08 -0.14 -12.86
C SER A 37 7.18 -1.58 -12.36
N PHE A 38 6.12 -2.40 -12.51
CA PHE A 38 6.19 -3.83 -12.18
C PHE A 38 7.23 -4.59 -13.02
N ILE A 39 7.31 -4.31 -14.33
CA ILE A 39 8.32 -4.93 -15.20
C ILE A 39 9.75 -4.54 -14.75
N GLN A 40 9.97 -3.29 -14.35
CA GLN A 40 11.26 -2.86 -13.80
C GLN A 40 11.59 -3.59 -12.50
N LEU A 41 10.65 -3.69 -11.57
CA LEU A 41 10.84 -4.41 -10.31
C LEU A 41 11.14 -5.89 -10.52
N MET A 42 10.51 -6.56 -11.50
CA MET A 42 10.85 -7.93 -11.88
C MET A 42 12.29 -8.05 -12.39
N LYS A 43 12.76 -7.08 -13.18
CA LYS A 43 14.15 -7.03 -13.67
C LYS A 43 15.14 -6.79 -12.52
N VAL A 44 14.81 -5.89 -11.59
CA VAL A 44 15.63 -5.66 -10.39
C VAL A 44 15.70 -6.92 -9.55
N LEU A 45 14.58 -7.56 -9.26
CA LEU A 45 14.53 -8.81 -8.51
C LEU A 45 15.43 -9.89 -9.15
N LYS A 46 15.37 -10.04 -10.47
CA LYS A 46 16.19 -11.01 -11.20
C LYS A 46 17.69 -10.72 -11.09
N ARG A 47 18.08 -9.43 -11.06
CA ARG A 47 19.48 -8.98 -11.03
C ARG A 47 20.06 -8.96 -9.63
N THR A 48 19.39 -8.33 -8.67
CA THR A 48 19.91 -8.08 -7.32
C THR A 48 19.48 -9.14 -6.32
N ARG A 49 18.42 -9.91 -6.62
CA ARG A 49 17.72 -10.80 -5.68
C ARG A 49 17.25 -10.11 -4.39
N ASN A 50 17.22 -8.78 -4.37
CA ASN A 50 16.72 -8.01 -3.23
C ASN A 50 15.18 -8.09 -3.19
N LYS A 51 14.69 -9.11 -2.48
CA LYS A 51 13.25 -9.36 -2.32
C LYS A 51 12.57 -8.28 -1.47
N GLU A 52 13.29 -7.72 -0.50
CA GLU A 52 12.75 -6.75 0.45
C GLU A 52 12.43 -5.44 -0.26
N PHE A 53 13.39 -4.88 -0.98
CA PHE A 53 13.19 -3.69 -1.82
C PHE A 53 11.99 -3.85 -2.76
N VAL A 54 11.96 -4.96 -3.51
CA VAL A 54 10.92 -5.22 -4.51
C VAL A 54 9.54 -5.38 -3.86
N LYS A 55 9.48 -6.09 -2.73
CA LYS A 55 8.23 -6.24 -1.97
C LYS A 55 7.72 -4.89 -1.49
N ASN A 56 8.59 -4.09 -0.87
CA ASN A 56 8.22 -2.78 -0.33
C ASN A 56 7.78 -1.82 -1.44
N ALA A 57 8.44 -1.86 -2.61
CA ALA A 57 8.04 -1.10 -3.78
C ALA A 57 6.66 -1.50 -4.32
N ILE A 58 6.36 -2.79 -4.36
CA ILE A 58 5.05 -3.30 -4.77
C ILE A 58 3.97 -2.86 -3.79
N ILE A 59 4.22 -2.95 -2.48
CA ILE A 59 3.29 -2.48 -1.46
C ILE A 59 2.99 -1.01 -1.66
N LEU A 60 4.02 -0.17 -1.83
CA LEU A 60 3.84 1.27 -2.08
C LEU A 60 2.99 1.54 -3.32
N LEU A 61 3.26 0.84 -4.43
CA LEU A 61 2.47 0.96 -5.66
C LEU A 61 1.00 0.58 -5.45
N LEU A 62 0.73 -0.52 -4.77
CA LEU A 62 -0.65 -0.96 -4.49
C LEU A 62 -1.36 0.05 -3.57
N SER A 63 -0.68 0.51 -2.52
CA SER A 63 -1.27 1.47 -1.56
C SER A 63 -1.60 2.82 -2.17
N LEU A 64 -0.87 3.26 -3.19
CA LEU A 64 -1.10 4.55 -3.85
C LEU A 64 -2.13 4.46 -4.99
N PHE A 65 -2.11 3.38 -5.76
CA PHE A 65 -2.90 3.30 -7.02
C PHE A 65 -4.15 2.43 -6.94
N ASP A 66 -4.30 1.56 -5.94
CA ASP A 66 -5.55 0.81 -5.77
C ASP A 66 -6.49 1.57 -4.84
N GLU A 67 -7.62 2.02 -5.41
CA GLU A 67 -8.73 2.64 -4.68
C GLU A 67 -9.50 1.64 -3.81
N THR A 68 -9.24 0.33 -3.98
CA THR A 68 -9.93 -0.73 -3.25
C THR A 68 -9.09 -1.17 -2.06
N PRO A 69 -9.53 -0.92 -0.81
CA PRO A 69 -8.86 -1.44 0.37
C PRO A 69 -8.66 -2.95 0.25
N PRO A 70 -7.53 -3.50 0.74
CA PRO A 70 -7.27 -4.94 0.71
C PRO A 70 -8.39 -5.78 1.32
N ASP A 71 -9.09 -5.22 2.31
CA ASP A 71 -10.23 -5.86 2.98
C ASP A 71 -11.42 -5.99 2.02
N ILE A 72 -11.72 -4.96 1.22
CA ILE A 72 -12.78 -4.99 0.21
C ILE A 72 -12.38 -5.94 -0.93
N TYR A 73 -11.14 -5.89 -1.40
CA TYR A 73 -10.64 -6.76 -2.47
C TYR A 73 -10.72 -8.25 -2.11
N ASN A 74 -10.40 -8.61 -0.87
CA ASN A 74 -10.47 -9.99 -0.38
C ASN A 74 -11.88 -10.40 0.08
N GLY A 75 -12.89 -9.52 -0.08
CA GLY A 75 -14.27 -9.76 0.37
C GLY A 75 -14.40 -9.91 1.89
N ARG A 76 -13.43 -9.39 2.65
CA ARG A 76 -13.39 -9.45 4.12
C ARG A 76 -13.83 -8.14 4.77
N GLY A 77 -13.89 -7.06 4.01
CA GLY A 77 -14.33 -5.74 4.44
C GLY A 77 -15.80 -5.48 4.11
N ILE A 78 -16.41 -4.59 4.88
CA ILE A 78 -17.77 -4.09 4.68
C ILE A 78 -17.66 -2.57 4.52
N GLU A 79 -18.34 -1.99 3.53
CA GLU A 79 -18.34 -0.54 3.36
C GLU A 79 -18.95 0.16 4.57
N VAL A 80 -18.32 1.21 5.08
CA VAL A 80 -18.78 1.92 6.29
C VAL A 80 -20.21 2.46 6.15
N HIS A 81 -20.62 2.81 4.93
CA HIS A 81 -21.98 3.27 4.64
C HIS A 81 -23.04 2.16 4.71
N SER A 82 -22.63 0.90 4.57
CA SER A 82 -23.52 -0.26 4.69
C SER A 82 -23.71 -0.73 6.14
N LEU A 83 -22.93 -0.20 7.09
CA LEU A 83 -23.05 -0.52 8.51
C LEU A 83 -24.26 0.17 9.15
N THR A 84 -25.07 -0.60 9.88
CA THR A 84 -26.14 -0.04 10.71
C THR A 84 -25.55 0.68 11.92
N ASN A 85 -26.36 1.53 12.58
CA ASN A 85 -25.95 2.16 13.83
C ASN A 85 -25.65 1.13 14.93
N SER A 86 -26.33 -0.03 14.90
CA SER A 86 -26.09 -1.13 15.84
C SER A 86 -24.71 -1.76 15.62
N ASP A 87 -24.33 -1.98 14.36
CA ASP A 87 -23.01 -2.54 14.01
C ASP A 87 -21.89 -1.61 14.45
N LYS A 88 -22.04 -0.30 14.19
CA LYS A 88 -21.07 0.71 14.62
C LYS A 88 -20.90 0.72 16.14
N LEU A 89 -21.99 0.63 16.88
CA LEU A 89 -21.94 0.58 18.34
C LEU A 89 -21.26 -0.70 18.85
N SER A 90 -21.52 -1.85 18.21
CA SER A 90 -20.91 -3.13 18.58
C SER A 90 -19.39 -3.11 18.35
N TYR A 91 -18.93 -2.58 17.21
CA TYR A 91 -17.50 -2.44 16.92
C TYR A 91 -16.81 -1.48 17.89
N VAL A 92 -17.43 -0.35 18.22
CA VAL A 92 -16.88 0.58 19.23
C VAL A 92 -16.74 -0.10 20.59
N ASN A 93 -17.73 -0.91 21.00
CA ASN A 93 -17.65 -1.63 22.27
C ASN A 93 -16.59 -2.74 22.25
N LEU A 94 -16.44 -3.45 21.13
CA LEU A 94 -15.38 -4.43 20.92
C LEU A 94 -14.01 -3.77 21.06
N LEU A 95 -13.76 -2.69 20.32
CA LEU A 95 -12.52 -1.90 20.40
C LEU A 95 -12.25 -1.45 21.84
N LYS A 96 -13.23 -0.86 22.53
CA LYS A 96 -13.09 -0.47 23.94
C LYS A 96 -12.73 -1.65 24.84
N SER A 97 -13.29 -2.83 24.60
CA SER A 97 -13.00 -4.02 25.40
C SER A 97 -11.59 -4.56 25.16
N GLU A 98 -11.07 -4.46 23.94
CA GLU A 98 -9.68 -4.82 23.62
C GLU A 98 -8.70 -3.90 24.35
N PHE A 99 -8.93 -2.58 24.31
CA PHE A 99 -8.06 -1.61 25.00
C PHE A 99 -8.24 -1.54 26.52
N ALA A 100 -9.41 -1.93 27.05
CA ALA A 100 -9.63 -1.98 28.49
C ALA A 100 -8.88 -3.14 29.16
N ASN A 101 -8.58 -4.21 28.42
CA ASN A 101 -7.81 -5.35 28.92
C ASN A 101 -6.28 -5.13 28.86
N ASP A 102 -5.81 -4.05 28.23
CA ASP A 102 -4.39 -3.71 28.09
C ASP A 102 -3.88 -2.69 29.13
N ILE A 103 -4.71 -2.25 30.08
CA ILE A 103 -4.27 -1.43 31.22
C ILE A 103 -3.89 -2.37 32.36
N PRO A 104 -2.59 -2.54 32.71
CA PRO A 104 -2.21 -3.29 33.90
C PRO A 104 -2.71 -2.53 35.14
N ASN A 105 -3.37 -3.26 36.04
CA ASN A 105 -3.68 -2.80 37.41
C ASN A 105 -2.42 -2.34 38.15
#